data_AF-A0A2N0RF40-F1
#
_entry.id   AF-A0A2N0RF40-F1
#
_cell.length_a   1.000
_cell.length_b   1.000
_cell.length_c   1.000
_cell.angle_alpha   90.00
_cell.angle_beta   90.00
_cell.angle_gamma   90.00
#
_symmetry.space_group_name_H-M   'P 1'
#
loop_
_entity.id
_entity.type
_entity.pdbx_description
1 polymer ?
#
loop_
_entity_poly.entity_id
_entity_poly.type
_entity_poly.pdbx_seq_one_letter_code
_entity_poly.pdbx_strand_id
1 'polypeptide(L)'
;KLSQIEANIQELKSHKESLIEQKEQLENNLNQFQVNYEQTEQEKIRLYNMTEGLLQEQKLKIKLKIKLEKEIAQLKQKLIIEEQIKVQLTRALQIKEDKINELEQKLINLDQERIKKLQDKRKKLIEIEKELLNKLTSGKNTKEIHKEEDAKQKEMNELQQELSRTLASYNVNRKKWVFNQVNNLLKVKGDFLTLREEAIKKLQNCCNHLESSINKERNTIGSIRDMKTSKLTDKYTKEFQSILVKYNDGLLELNKNYYSLKKIVQENKELEVSLIIENILKLNSFNLDKYKIFKFATNSQEGTRIQLNSNMMLEDINSLKKNLNELKLELDQEKKELKKLATD
;
A
#
# COMPACT_ATOMS: atom_id res chain seq x y z
N LYS A 1 -9.69 38.11 -114.85
CA LYS A 1 -8.40 38.37 -114.15
C LYS A 1 -8.58 39.25 -112.90
N LEU A 2 -9.30 40.37 -112.97
CA LEU A 2 -9.58 41.23 -111.79
C LEU A 2 -10.39 40.55 -110.68
N SER A 3 -11.49 39.85 -110.99
CA SER A 3 -12.33 39.19 -109.97
C SER A 3 -11.61 38.08 -109.17
N GLN A 4 -10.63 37.40 -109.78
CA GLN A 4 -9.81 36.40 -109.08
C GLN A 4 -8.83 37.06 -108.10
N ILE A 5 -8.25 38.20 -108.48
CA ILE A 5 -7.36 38.99 -107.61
C ILE A 5 -8.15 39.50 -106.41
N GLU A 6 -9.38 39.97 -106.62
CA GLU A 6 -10.24 40.48 -105.54
C GLU A 6 -10.70 39.38 -104.57
N ALA A 7 -11.04 38.19 -105.07
CA ALA A 7 -11.31 37.01 -104.24
C ALA A 7 -10.08 36.62 -103.40
N ASN A 8 -8.89 36.56 -104.01
CA ASN A 8 -7.64 36.26 -103.30
C ASN A 8 -7.29 37.34 -102.24
N ILE A 9 -7.61 38.63 -102.50
CA ILE A 9 -7.41 39.72 -101.52
C ILE A 9 -8.34 39.53 -100.30
N GLN A 10 -9.59 39.14 -100.51
CA GLN A 10 -10.52 38.90 -99.41
C GLN A 10 -10.15 37.66 -98.59
N GLU A 11 -9.69 36.59 -99.25
CA GLU A 11 -9.18 35.39 -98.58
C GLU A 11 -7.95 35.71 -97.72
N LEU A 12 -7.00 36.49 -98.23
CA LEU A 12 -5.83 36.94 -97.46
C LEU A 12 -6.21 37.82 -96.26
N LYS A 13 -7.24 38.66 -96.37
CA LYS A 13 -7.75 39.45 -95.23
C LYS A 13 -8.35 38.56 -94.14
N SER A 14 -9.22 37.62 -94.52
CA SER A 14 -9.81 36.66 -93.59
C SER A 14 -8.75 35.80 -92.91
N HIS A 15 -7.73 35.35 -93.67
CA HIS A 15 -6.61 34.59 -93.10
C HIS A 15 -5.78 35.42 -92.11
N LYS A 16 -5.52 36.70 -92.43
CA LYS A 16 -4.82 37.63 -91.53
C LYS A 16 -5.59 37.83 -90.22
N GLU A 17 -6.91 38.01 -90.29
CA GLU A 17 -7.76 38.24 -89.12
C GLU A 17 -7.82 37.00 -88.21
N SER A 18 -7.94 35.81 -88.80
CA SER A 18 -7.83 34.54 -88.05
C SER A 18 -6.47 34.37 -87.36
N LEU A 19 -5.36 34.76 -88.01
CA LEU A 19 -4.03 34.74 -87.40
C LEU A 19 -3.89 35.73 -86.24
N ILE A 20 -4.56 36.89 -86.30
CA ILE A 20 -4.57 37.87 -85.21
C ILE A 20 -5.32 37.30 -83.99
N GLU A 21 -6.50 36.71 -84.19
CA GLU A 21 -7.26 36.07 -83.10
C GLU A 21 -6.49 34.92 -82.44
N GLN A 22 -5.83 34.06 -83.25
CA GLN A 22 -5.00 32.97 -82.73
C GLN A 22 -3.81 33.49 -81.92
N LYS A 23 -3.20 34.59 -82.37
CA LYS A 23 -2.09 35.24 -81.64
C LYS A 23 -2.56 35.78 -80.29
N GLU A 24 -3.68 36.49 -80.24
CA GLU A 24 -4.24 37.02 -78.98
C GLU A 24 -4.59 35.88 -78.01
N GLN A 25 -5.16 34.78 -78.52
CA GLN A 25 -5.43 33.59 -77.70
C GLN A 25 -4.14 32.97 -77.14
N LEU A 26 -3.08 32.89 -77.94
CA LEU A 26 -1.77 32.40 -77.49
C LEU A 26 -1.13 33.31 -76.45
N GLU A 27 -1.21 34.64 -76.61
CA GLU A 27 -0.70 35.60 -75.63
C GLU A 27 -1.43 35.47 -74.29
N ASN A 28 -2.76 35.31 -74.31
CA ASN A 28 -3.55 35.07 -73.10
C ASN A 28 -3.17 33.76 -72.40
N ASN A 29 -3.01 32.68 -73.16
CA ASN A 29 -2.57 31.39 -72.62
C ASN A 29 -1.16 31.47 -72.03
N LEU A 30 -0.26 32.21 -72.69
CA LEU A 30 1.12 32.41 -72.21
C LEU A 30 1.14 33.19 -70.88
N ASN A 31 0.35 34.27 -70.79
CA ASN A 31 0.21 35.05 -69.55
C ASN A 31 -0.35 34.18 -68.41
N GLN A 32 -1.37 33.37 -68.68
CA GLN A 32 -1.93 32.46 -67.69
C GLN A 32 -0.92 31.39 -67.26
N PHE A 33 -0.14 30.84 -68.20
CA PHE A 33 0.92 29.90 -67.90
C PHE A 33 2.01 30.51 -67.02
N GLN A 34 2.43 31.76 -67.30
CA GLN A 34 3.42 32.47 -66.48
C GLN A 34 2.92 32.65 -65.03
N VAL A 35 1.68 33.08 -64.84
CA VAL A 35 1.08 33.21 -63.49
C VAL A 35 1.02 31.85 -62.78
N ASN A 36 0.60 30.80 -63.46
CA ASN A 36 0.53 29.45 -62.88
C ASN A 36 1.94 28.92 -62.51
N TYR A 37 2.94 29.21 -63.34
CA TYR A 37 4.32 28.83 -63.10
C TYR A 37 4.88 29.52 -61.85
N GLU A 38 4.67 30.83 -61.72
CA GLU A 38 5.09 31.60 -60.53
C GLU A 38 4.41 31.09 -59.26
N GLN A 39 3.09 30.83 -59.31
CA GLN A 39 2.36 30.23 -58.18
C GLN A 39 2.91 28.86 -57.79
N THR A 40 3.26 28.03 -58.77
CA THR A 40 3.82 26.69 -58.52
C THR A 40 5.20 26.77 -57.87
N GLU A 41 6.08 27.67 -58.31
CA GLU A 41 7.38 27.88 -57.67
C GLU A 41 7.24 28.44 -56.25
N GLN A 42 6.29 29.35 -56.00
CA GLN A 42 6.01 29.84 -54.64
C GLN A 42 5.50 28.72 -53.71
N GLU A 43 4.57 27.89 -54.18
CA GLU A 43 4.04 26.78 -53.36
C GLU A 43 5.11 25.72 -53.10
N LYS A 44 5.99 25.45 -54.07
CA LYS A 44 7.15 24.57 -53.88
C LYS A 44 8.09 25.08 -52.77
N ILE A 45 8.40 26.37 -52.74
CA ILE A 45 9.22 26.98 -51.67
C ILE A 45 8.50 26.84 -50.31
N ARG A 46 7.19 27.11 -50.28
CA ARG A 46 6.38 26.99 -49.06
C ARG A 46 6.38 25.56 -48.50
N LEU A 47 6.16 24.56 -49.37
CA LEU A 47 6.17 23.14 -48.99
C LEU A 47 7.54 22.68 -48.51
N TYR A 48 8.63 23.16 -49.12
CA TYR A 48 9.99 22.89 -48.67
C TYR A 48 10.22 23.40 -47.24
N ASN A 49 9.88 24.67 -46.99
CA ASN A 49 10.03 25.29 -45.67
C ASN A 49 9.17 24.58 -44.59
N MET A 50 7.95 24.17 -44.95
CA MET A 50 7.07 23.40 -44.06
C MET A 50 7.67 22.03 -43.71
N THR A 51 8.24 21.34 -44.70
CA THR A 51 8.90 20.05 -44.51
C THR A 51 10.13 20.17 -43.63
N GLU A 52 10.94 21.21 -43.82
CA GLU A 52 12.11 21.50 -42.99
C GLU A 52 11.71 21.77 -41.53
N GLY A 53 10.65 22.55 -41.30
CA GLY A 53 10.10 22.80 -39.96
C GLY A 53 9.66 21.52 -39.25
N LEU A 54 8.93 20.64 -39.95
CA LEU A 54 8.48 19.34 -39.40
C LEU A 54 9.67 18.43 -39.04
N LEU A 55 10.73 18.43 -39.85
CA LEU A 55 11.93 17.65 -39.58
C LEU A 55 12.66 18.13 -38.30
N GLN A 56 12.74 19.44 -38.10
CA GLN A 56 13.34 20.03 -36.90
C GLN A 56 12.51 19.69 -35.64
N GLU A 57 11.19 19.79 -35.72
CA GLU A 57 10.28 19.42 -34.62
C GLU A 57 10.43 17.93 -34.25
N GLN A 58 10.50 17.04 -35.24
CA GLN A 58 10.72 15.61 -35.03
C GLN A 58 12.05 15.35 -34.32
N LYS A 59 13.13 16.05 -34.72
CA LYS A 59 14.45 15.93 -34.08
C LYS A 59 14.42 16.36 -32.62
N LEU A 60 13.73 17.46 -32.30
CA LEU A 60 13.53 17.92 -30.91
C LEU A 60 12.73 16.89 -30.10
N LYS A 61 11.66 16.34 -30.66
CA LYS A 61 10.82 15.30 -30.02
C LYS A 61 11.62 14.04 -29.69
N ILE A 62 12.47 13.56 -30.61
CA ILE A 62 13.35 12.41 -30.36
C ILE A 62 14.35 12.73 -29.24
N LYS A 63 14.97 13.92 -29.25
CA LYS A 63 15.92 14.34 -28.20
C LYS A 63 15.27 14.41 -26.82
N LEU A 64 14.05 14.95 -26.73
CA LEU A 64 13.27 14.98 -25.50
C LEU A 64 12.91 13.57 -25.01
N LYS A 65 12.46 12.69 -25.92
CA LYS A 65 12.14 11.30 -25.61
C LYS A 65 13.34 10.56 -24.99
N ILE A 66 14.53 10.69 -25.59
CA ILE A 66 15.76 10.07 -25.07
C ILE A 66 16.12 10.61 -23.68
N LYS A 67 15.95 11.92 -23.44
CA LYS A 67 16.19 12.52 -22.11
C LYS A 67 15.25 11.94 -21.06
N LEU A 68 13.95 11.86 -21.38
CA LEU A 68 12.93 11.31 -20.49
C LEU A 68 13.17 9.83 -20.19
N GLU A 69 13.55 9.03 -21.20
CA GLU A 69 13.88 7.61 -21.00
C GLU A 69 15.05 7.42 -20.04
N LYS A 70 16.10 8.24 -20.15
CA LYS A 70 17.23 8.23 -19.22
C LYS A 70 16.82 8.60 -17.79
N GLU A 71 16.01 9.65 -17.64
CA GLU A 71 15.52 10.09 -16.33
C GLU A 71 14.62 9.03 -15.67
N ILE A 72 13.70 8.42 -16.43
CA ILE A 72 12.87 7.30 -15.97
C ILE A 72 13.73 6.13 -15.51
N ALA A 73 14.79 5.78 -16.25
CA ALA A 73 15.69 4.70 -15.87
C ALA A 73 16.43 5.00 -14.54
N GLN A 74 16.91 6.23 -14.36
CA GLN A 74 17.54 6.68 -13.12
C GLN A 74 16.56 6.66 -11.93
N LEU A 75 15.34 7.15 -12.13
CA LEU A 75 14.29 7.14 -11.09
C LEU A 75 13.88 5.71 -10.71
N LYS A 76 13.78 4.80 -11.69
CA LYS A 76 13.54 3.37 -11.41
C LYS A 76 14.63 2.76 -10.55
N GLN A 77 15.90 3.06 -10.84
CA GLN A 77 17.02 2.55 -10.05
C GLN A 77 17.01 3.12 -8.62
N LYS A 78 16.75 4.42 -8.46
CA LYS A 78 16.58 5.05 -7.13
C LYS A 78 15.45 4.40 -6.35
N LEU A 79 14.30 4.15 -6.98
CA LEU A 79 13.15 3.51 -6.35
C LEU A 79 13.49 2.10 -5.83
N ILE A 80 14.24 1.30 -6.60
CA ILE A 80 14.69 -0.03 -6.18
C ILE A 80 15.58 0.06 -4.92
N ILE A 81 16.51 1.03 -4.89
CA ILE A 81 17.39 1.24 -3.73
C ILE A 81 16.57 1.66 -2.50
N GLU A 82 15.62 2.58 -2.66
CA GLU A 82 14.73 3.02 -1.57
C GLU A 82 13.86 1.85 -1.03
N GLU A 83 13.33 1.00 -1.91
CA GLU A 83 12.60 -0.20 -1.51
C GLU A 83 13.49 -1.18 -0.72
N GLN A 84 14.75 -1.35 -1.12
CA GLN A 84 15.70 -2.19 -0.39
C GLN A 84 16.05 -1.62 0.99
N ILE A 85 16.31 -0.31 1.10
CA ILE A 85 16.56 0.38 2.37
C ILE A 85 15.36 0.22 3.29
N LYS A 86 14.14 0.44 2.78
CA LYS A 86 12.90 0.25 3.54
C LYS A 86 12.82 -1.17 4.13
N VAL A 87 13.05 -2.20 3.32
CA VAL A 87 13.02 -3.60 3.78
C VAL A 87 14.07 -3.87 4.87
N GLN A 88 15.29 -3.32 4.72
CA GLN A 88 16.35 -3.47 5.73
C GLN A 88 15.98 -2.79 7.06
N LEU A 89 15.46 -1.56 7.00
CA LEU A 89 15.05 -0.81 8.19
C LEU A 89 13.87 -1.48 8.89
N THR A 90 12.86 -1.96 8.16
CA THR A 90 11.74 -2.73 8.74
C THR A 90 12.25 -3.97 9.45
N ARG A 91 13.18 -4.72 8.85
CA ARG A 91 13.79 -5.89 9.50
C ARG A 91 14.58 -5.53 10.75
N ALA A 92 15.36 -4.45 10.72
CA ALA A 92 16.11 -3.99 11.87
C ALA A 92 15.20 -3.56 13.03
N LEU A 93 14.11 -2.84 12.73
CA LEU A 93 13.09 -2.49 13.72
C LEU A 93 12.44 -3.73 14.34
N GLN A 94 12.07 -4.72 13.52
CA GLN A 94 11.47 -5.96 14.04
C GLN A 94 12.42 -6.69 14.99
N ILE A 95 13.72 -6.80 14.65
CA ILE A 95 14.72 -7.44 15.53
C ILE A 95 14.82 -6.69 16.87
N LYS A 96 14.75 -5.35 16.85
CA LYS A 96 14.80 -4.54 18.08
C LYS A 96 13.53 -4.74 18.92
N GLU A 97 12.37 -4.78 18.29
CA GLU A 97 11.09 -5.05 18.94
C GLU A 97 11.08 -6.43 19.61
N ASP A 98 11.49 -7.47 18.88
CA ASP A 98 11.61 -8.84 19.40
C ASP A 98 12.56 -8.90 20.61
N LYS A 99 13.67 -8.13 20.55
CA LYS A 99 14.62 -8.08 21.67
C LYS A 99 14.07 -7.35 22.88
N ILE A 100 13.30 -6.27 22.68
CA ILE A 100 12.58 -5.58 23.76
C ILE A 100 11.60 -6.54 24.43
N ASN A 101 10.81 -7.27 23.64
CA ASN A 101 9.86 -8.26 24.15
C ASN A 101 10.55 -9.37 24.97
N GLU A 102 11.68 -9.90 24.50
CA GLU A 102 12.47 -10.89 25.23
C GLU A 102 12.95 -10.34 26.58
N LEU A 103 13.42 -9.10 26.62
CA LEU A 103 13.90 -8.45 27.84
C LEU A 103 12.75 -8.15 28.82
N GLU A 104 11.60 -7.69 28.32
CA GLU A 104 10.40 -7.46 29.14
C GLU A 104 9.92 -8.77 29.78
N GLN A 105 9.85 -9.88 29.03
CA GLN A 105 9.54 -11.20 29.60
C GLN A 105 10.55 -11.65 30.66
N LYS A 106 11.86 -11.47 30.41
CA LYS A 106 12.89 -11.83 31.41
C LYS A 106 12.73 -11.04 32.70
N LEU A 107 12.41 -9.74 32.61
CA LEU A 107 12.19 -8.90 33.78
C LEU A 107 10.98 -9.38 34.59
N ILE A 108 9.87 -9.71 33.91
CA ILE A 108 8.66 -10.26 34.54
C ILE A 108 8.96 -11.58 35.25
N ASN A 109 9.72 -12.48 34.61
CA ASN A 109 10.10 -13.77 35.20
C ASN A 109 10.97 -13.60 36.46
N LEU A 110 11.92 -12.65 36.45
CA LEU A 110 12.75 -12.35 37.61
C LEU A 110 11.93 -11.80 38.79
N ASP A 111 10.96 -10.91 38.52
CA ASP A 111 10.03 -10.42 39.53
C ASP A 111 9.20 -11.58 40.11
N GLN A 112 8.71 -12.50 39.26
CA GLN A 112 7.98 -13.68 39.69
C GLN A 112 8.82 -14.62 40.58
N GLU A 113 10.08 -14.87 40.22
CA GLU A 113 11.00 -15.66 41.05
C GLU A 113 11.26 -15.01 42.41
N ARG A 114 11.44 -13.68 42.42
CA ARG A 114 11.63 -12.92 43.66
C ARG A 114 10.38 -13.02 44.54
N ILE A 115 9.19 -12.86 43.98
CA ILE A 115 7.91 -13.02 44.69
C ILE A 115 7.84 -14.41 45.34
N LYS A 116 8.16 -15.46 44.58
CA LYS A 116 8.16 -16.84 45.09
C LYS A 116 9.12 -17.02 46.28
N LYS A 117 10.36 -16.53 46.16
CA LYS A 117 11.37 -16.58 47.24
C LYS A 117 10.90 -15.83 48.49
N LEU A 118 10.32 -14.65 48.33
CA LEU A 118 9.77 -13.84 49.43
C LEU A 118 8.59 -14.55 50.12
N GLN A 119 7.70 -15.19 49.35
CA GLN A 119 6.59 -15.99 49.89
C GLN A 119 7.08 -17.20 50.68
N ASP A 120 8.08 -17.92 50.18
CA ASP A 120 8.66 -19.07 50.88
C ASP A 120 9.37 -18.65 52.17
N LYS A 121 10.09 -17.51 52.16
CA LYS A 121 10.70 -16.95 53.38
C LYS A 121 9.63 -16.56 54.40
N ARG A 122 8.53 -15.92 53.95
CA ARG A 122 7.40 -15.57 54.82
C ARG A 122 6.78 -16.79 55.48
N LYS A 123 6.55 -17.89 54.74
CA LYS A 123 6.00 -19.14 55.31
C LYS A 123 6.88 -19.71 56.43
N LYS A 124 8.20 -19.78 56.20
CA LYS A 124 9.16 -20.24 57.22
C LYS A 124 9.13 -19.37 58.47
N LEU A 125 8.98 -18.06 58.30
CA LEU A 125 8.94 -17.12 59.42
C LEU A 125 7.66 -17.27 60.27
N ILE A 126 6.51 -17.53 59.62
CA ILE A 126 5.25 -17.86 60.29
C ILE A 126 5.38 -19.16 61.10
N GLU A 127 6.10 -20.17 60.60
CA GLU A 127 6.35 -21.41 61.34
C GLU A 127 7.19 -21.17 62.59
N ILE A 128 8.24 -20.34 62.50
CA ILE A 128 9.07 -19.96 63.64
C ILE A 128 8.26 -19.19 64.68
N GLU A 129 7.46 -18.20 64.27
CA GLU A 129 6.59 -17.43 65.18
C GLU A 129 5.60 -18.35 65.92
N LYS A 130 5.00 -19.34 65.24
CA LYS A 130 4.15 -20.34 65.88
C LYS A 130 4.90 -21.18 66.92
N GLU A 131 6.14 -21.58 66.62
CA GLU A 131 6.97 -22.34 67.57
C GLU A 131 7.34 -21.51 68.81
N LEU A 132 7.67 -20.23 68.63
CA LEU A 132 7.95 -19.29 69.72
C LEU A 132 6.71 -19.08 70.61
N LEU A 133 5.53 -18.89 69.99
CA LEU A 133 4.26 -18.74 70.71
C LEU A 133 3.91 -20.00 71.55
N ASN A 134 4.16 -21.19 71.00
CA ASN A 134 3.98 -22.45 71.73
C ASN A 134 4.95 -22.57 72.93
N LYS A 135 6.19 -22.08 72.80
CA LYS A 135 7.16 -22.06 73.91
C LYS A 135 6.73 -21.09 75.01
N LEU A 136 6.21 -19.92 74.65
CA LEU A 136 5.67 -18.93 75.62
C LEU A 136 4.48 -19.48 76.41
N THR A 137 3.54 -20.16 75.75
CA THR A 137 2.37 -20.76 76.42
C THR A 137 2.73 -21.93 77.33
N SER A 138 3.89 -22.57 77.13
CA SER A 138 4.41 -23.67 77.98
C SER A 138 5.14 -23.23 79.26
N GLY A 139 5.29 -21.92 79.52
CA GLY A 139 5.90 -21.39 80.75
C GLY A 139 7.44 -21.40 80.80
N LYS A 140 8.13 -21.55 79.66
CA LYS A 140 9.61 -21.44 79.56
C LYS A 140 10.09 -19.98 79.64
N ASN A 141 11.37 -19.81 79.99
CA ASN A 141 12.07 -18.54 80.25
C ASN A 141 11.64 -17.39 79.30
N THR A 142 10.97 -16.37 79.83
CA THR A 142 10.09 -15.49 79.05
C THR A 142 10.79 -14.30 78.37
N LYS A 143 11.84 -13.72 78.98
CA LYS A 143 12.44 -12.46 78.50
C LYS A 143 13.19 -12.56 77.16
N GLU A 144 13.95 -13.62 76.93
CA GLU A 144 14.68 -13.80 75.67
C GLU A 144 13.73 -14.17 74.53
N ILE A 145 12.72 -15.00 74.81
CA ILE A 145 11.73 -15.42 73.82
C ILE A 145 10.91 -14.22 73.33
N HIS A 146 10.51 -13.29 74.21
CA HIS A 146 9.82 -12.06 73.80
C HIS A 146 10.70 -11.15 72.91
N LYS A 147 12.01 -11.03 73.20
CA LYS A 147 12.91 -10.26 72.33
C LYS A 147 13.06 -10.89 70.94
N GLU A 148 13.10 -12.22 70.88
CA GLU A 148 13.18 -12.95 69.61
C GLU A 148 11.88 -12.82 68.81
N GLU A 149 10.72 -12.92 69.48
CA GLU A 149 9.41 -12.67 68.90
C GLU A 149 9.29 -11.26 68.30
N ASP A 150 9.66 -10.22 69.05
CA ASP A 150 9.69 -8.83 68.58
C ASP A 150 10.58 -8.66 67.34
N ALA A 151 11.76 -9.30 67.33
CA ALA A 151 12.68 -9.25 66.20
C ALA A 151 12.11 -9.95 64.96
N LYS A 152 11.44 -11.11 65.13
CA LYS A 152 10.78 -11.83 64.03
C LYS A 152 9.57 -11.08 63.49
N GLN A 153 8.78 -10.46 64.36
CA GLN A 153 7.67 -9.62 63.94
C GLN A 153 8.14 -8.42 63.10
N LYS A 154 9.28 -7.81 63.45
CA LYS A 154 9.90 -6.75 62.63
C LYS A 154 10.37 -7.29 61.27
N GLU A 155 11.05 -8.42 61.24
CA GLU A 155 11.47 -9.08 59.99
C GLU A 155 10.26 -9.42 59.09
N MET A 156 9.14 -9.85 59.68
CA MET A 156 7.87 -10.12 58.99
C MET A 156 7.31 -8.85 58.34
N ASN A 157 7.29 -7.73 59.08
CA ASN A 157 6.79 -6.46 58.58
C ASN A 157 7.63 -5.94 57.40
N GLU A 158 8.95 -6.06 57.48
CA GLU A 158 9.88 -5.69 56.40
C GLU A 158 9.66 -6.56 55.15
N LEU A 159 9.52 -7.88 55.32
CA LEU A 159 9.23 -8.80 54.22
C LEU A 159 7.88 -8.53 53.57
N GLN A 160 6.85 -8.23 54.36
CA GLN A 160 5.53 -7.90 53.84
C GLN A 160 5.56 -6.60 53.02
N GLN A 161 6.33 -5.60 53.47
CA GLN A 161 6.54 -4.37 52.72
C GLN A 161 7.28 -4.63 51.40
N GLU A 162 8.34 -5.45 51.41
CA GLU A 162 9.10 -5.80 50.20
C GLU A 162 8.27 -6.62 49.21
N LEU A 163 7.51 -7.59 49.70
CA LEU A 163 6.59 -8.40 48.88
C LEU A 163 5.52 -7.51 48.22
N SER A 164 4.98 -6.55 48.97
CA SER A 164 3.96 -5.61 48.44
C SER A 164 4.54 -4.72 47.35
N ARG A 165 5.75 -4.17 47.56
CA ARG A 165 6.47 -3.39 46.53
C ARG A 165 6.76 -4.21 45.29
N THR A 166 7.23 -5.44 45.45
CA THR A 166 7.58 -6.33 44.33
C THR A 166 6.34 -6.76 43.54
N LEU A 167 5.23 -7.08 44.21
CA LEU A 167 3.95 -7.40 43.56
C LEU A 167 3.39 -6.22 42.77
N ALA A 168 3.47 -5.00 43.32
CA ALA A 168 3.06 -3.80 42.62
C ALA A 168 3.89 -3.59 41.34
N SER A 169 5.23 -3.69 41.44
CA SER A 169 6.14 -3.62 40.29
C SER A 169 5.82 -4.67 39.23
N TYR A 170 5.69 -5.93 39.65
CA TYR A 170 5.37 -7.07 38.78
C TYR A 170 4.08 -6.83 37.97
N ASN A 171 3.01 -6.39 38.65
CA ASN A 171 1.73 -6.11 38.00
C ASN A 171 1.83 -4.91 37.04
N VAL A 172 2.51 -3.82 37.44
CA VAL A 172 2.72 -2.65 36.58
C VAL A 172 3.51 -3.02 35.31
N ASN A 173 4.57 -3.81 35.45
CA ASN A 173 5.40 -4.25 34.34
C ASN A 173 4.61 -5.12 33.35
N ARG A 174 3.83 -6.08 33.84
CA ARG A 174 2.95 -6.91 33.00
C ARG A 174 1.89 -6.08 32.28
N LYS A 175 1.22 -5.16 32.99
CA LYS A 175 0.23 -4.25 32.38
C LYS A 175 0.86 -3.44 31.23
N LYS A 176 2.03 -2.83 31.49
CA LYS A 176 2.77 -2.07 30.49
C LYS A 176 3.12 -2.93 29.26
N TRP A 177 3.60 -4.15 29.49
CA TRP A 177 3.93 -5.08 28.41
C TRP A 177 2.72 -5.40 27.53
N VAL A 178 1.57 -5.72 28.12
CA VAL A 178 0.32 -5.96 27.38
C VAL A 178 -0.08 -4.74 26.56
N PHE A 179 -0.04 -3.52 27.14
CA PHE A 179 -0.38 -2.29 26.43
C PHE A 179 0.58 -1.97 25.27
N ASN A 180 1.88 -2.23 25.41
CA ASN A 180 2.83 -2.08 24.31
C ASN A 180 2.43 -2.93 23.11
N GLN A 181 2.01 -4.18 23.34
CA GLN A 181 1.57 -5.09 22.28
C GLN A 181 0.25 -4.67 21.65
N VAL A 182 -0.68 -4.14 22.46
CA VAL A 182 -1.92 -3.54 21.95
C VAL A 182 -1.61 -2.36 21.01
N ASN A 183 -0.70 -1.47 21.42
CA ASN A 183 -0.31 -0.32 20.60
C ASN A 183 0.33 -0.77 19.28
N ASN A 184 1.17 -1.81 19.31
CA ASN A 184 1.74 -2.40 18.10
C ASN A 184 0.65 -2.96 17.17
N LEU A 185 -0.32 -3.71 17.70
CA LEU A 185 -1.43 -4.23 16.89
C LEU A 185 -2.26 -3.09 16.27
N LEU A 186 -2.61 -2.06 17.04
CA LEU A 186 -3.37 -0.91 16.54
C LEU A 186 -2.63 -0.16 15.43
N LYS A 187 -1.30 -0.07 15.53
CA LYS A 187 -0.45 0.52 14.49
C LYS A 187 -0.49 -0.32 13.22
N VAL A 188 -0.23 -1.62 13.32
CA VAL A 188 -0.28 -2.56 12.17
C VAL A 188 -1.66 -2.58 11.52
N LYS A 189 -2.73 -2.54 12.31
CA LYS A 189 -4.11 -2.44 11.80
C LYS A 189 -4.37 -1.12 11.07
N GLY A 190 -3.78 -0.02 11.54
CA GLY A 190 -3.77 1.27 10.84
C GLY A 190 -3.00 1.23 9.52
N ASP A 191 -1.80 0.65 9.52
CA ASP A 191 -0.97 0.51 8.31
C ASP A 191 -1.67 -0.38 7.26
N PHE A 192 -2.35 -1.44 7.71
CA PHE A 192 -3.18 -2.31 6.86
C PHE A 192 -4.37 -1.57 6.23
N LEU A 193 -5.03 -0.67 6.97
CA LEU A 193 -6.08 0.20 6.43
C LEU A 193 -5.53 1.09 5.31
N THR A 194 -4.39 1.74 5.52
CA THR A 194 -3.74 2.59 4.52
C THR A 194 -3.33 1.79 3.28
N LEU A 195 -2.75 0.60 3.47
CA LEU A 195 -2.42 -0.31 2.37
C LEU A 195 -3.66 -0.68 1.55
N ARG A 196 -4.79 -0.90 2.22
CA ARG A 196 -6.05 -1.22 1.57
C ARG A 196 -6.61 -0.04 0.76
N GLU A 197 -6.56 1.17 1.30
CA GLU A 197 -6.96 2.39 0.58
C GLU A 197 -6.14 2.57 -0.70
N GLU A 198 -4.82 2.39 -0.59
CA GLU A 198 -3.91 2.45 -1.73
C GLU A 198 -4.22 1.36 -2.76
N ALA A 199 -4.46 0.12 -2.30
CA ALA A 199 -4.84 -0.99 -3.17
C ALA A 199 -6.13 -0.69 -3.92
N ILE A 200 -7.20 -0.23 -3.25
CA ILE A 200 -8.47 0.15 -3.88
C ILE A 200 -8.23 1.21 -4.97
N LYS A 201 -7.45 2.25 -4.68
CA LYS A 201 -7.15 3.32 -5.64
C LYS A 201 -6.42 2.78 -6.87
N LYS A 202 -5.40 1.92 -6.67
CA LYS A 202 -4.65 1.30 -7.78
C LYS A 202 -5.51 0.35 -8.60
N LEU A 203 -6.34 -0.47 -7.96
CA LEU A 203 -7.27 -1.38 -8.65
C LEU A 203 -8.30 -0.61 -9.48
N GLN A 204 -8.85 0.48 -8.94
CA GLN A 204 -9.78 1.34 -9.66
C GLN A 204 -9.11 1.98 -10.89
N ASN A 205 -7.89 2.49 -10.74
CA ASN A 205 -7.14 3.03 -11.88
C ASN A 205 -6.87 1.97 -12.94
N CYS A 206 -6.49 0.75 -12.53
CA CYS A 206 -6.32 -0.39 -13.43
C CYS A 206 -7.60 -0.67 -14.25
N CYS A 207 -8.76 -0.69 -13.61
CA CYS A 207 -10.06 -0.88 -14.31
C CYS A 207 -10.35 0.26 -15.28
N ASN A 208 -10.20 1.51 -14.84
CA ASN A 208 -10.45 2.69 -15.68
C ASN A 208 -9.52 2.71 -16.92
N HIS A 209 -8.27 2.28 -16.76
CA HIS A 209 -7.32 2.18 -17.86
C HIS A 209 -7.65 1.06 -18.83
N LEU A 210 -8.08 -0.11 -18.33
CA LEU A 210 -8.58 -1.20 -19.17
C LEU A 210 -9.77 -0.73 -20.01
N GLU A 211 -10.78 -0.13 -19.39
CA GLU A 211 -11.98 0.35 -20.05
C GLU A 211 -11.66 1.43 -21.09
N SER A 212 -10.84 2.42 -20.73
CA SER A 212 -10.39 3.47 -21.66
C SER A 212 -9.62 2.89 -22.86
N SER A 213 -8.76 1.90 -22.61
CA SER A 213 -7.97 1.26 -23.68
C SER A 213 -8.85 0.45 -24.62
N ILE A 214 -9.81 -0.31 -24.09
CA ILE A 214 -10.77 -1.06 -24.90
C ILE A 214 -11.64 -0.11 -25.73
N ASN A 215 -12.12 0.99 -25.14
CA ASN A 215 -12.93 1.98 -25.84
C ASN A 215 -12.20 2.63 -27.02
N LYS A 216 -10.88 2.82 -26.94
CA LYS A 216 -10.06 3.34 -28.06
C LYS A 216 -9.96 2.36 -29.22
N GLU A 217 -10.00 1.06 -28.95
CA GLU A 217 -9.93 0.02 -29.98
C GLU A 217 -11.28 -0.26 -30.66
N ARG A 218 -12.38 0.38 -30.20
CA ARG A 218 -13.76 0.16 -30.67
C ARG A 218 -13.98 0.43 -32.17
N ASN A 219 -13.15 1.28 -32.77
CA ASN A 219 -13.22 1.63 -34.20
C ASN A 219 -12.44 0.66 -35.12
N THR A 220 -11.82 -0.38 -34.55
CA THR A 220 -10.97 -1.33 -35.29
C THR A 220 -11.79 -2.51 -35.84
N ILE A 221 -11.42 -3.08 -36.99
CA ILE A 221 -12.11 -4.24 -37.64
C ILE A 221 -12.10 -5.48 -36.72
N GLY A 222 -13.20 -6.23 -36.69
CA GLY A 222 -13.53 -7.27 -35.69
C GLY A 222 -12.38 -8.19 -35.24
N SER A 223 -11.76 -8.96 -36.14
CA SER A 223 -10.70 -9.91 -35.75
C SER A 223 -9.45 -9.23 -35.17
N ILE A 224 -9.11 -8.03 -35.67
CA ILE A 224 -8.01 -7.21 -35.13
C ILE A 224 -8.39 -6.62 -33.78
N ARG A 225 -9.65 -6.25 -33.59
CA ARG A 225 -10.20 -5.76 -32.32
C ARG A 225 -10.10 -6.84 -31.24
N ASP A 226 -10.58 -8.05 -31.52
CA ASP A 226 -10.61 -9.14 -30.53
C ASP A 226 -9.21 -9.56 -30.08
N MET A 227 -8.24 -9.61 -31.00
CA MET A 227 -6.84 -9.88 -30.65
C MET A 227 -6.26 -8.77 -29.75
N LYS A 228 -6.56 -7.50 -30.03
CA LYS A 228 -6.05 -6.36 -29.24
C LYS A 228 -6.71 -6.26 -27.88
N THR A 229 -8.03 -6.46 -27.79
CA THR A 229 -8.76 -6.44 -26.52
C THR A 229 -8.31 -7.58 -25.62
N SER A 230 -8.12 -8.80 -26.14
CA SER A 230 -7.56 -9.91 -25.35
C SER A 230 -6.19 -9.58 -24.77
N LYS A 231 -5.27 -9.00 -25.56
CA LYS A 231 -3.94 -8.60 -25.07
C LYS A 231 -4.01 -7.53 -23.98
N LEU A 232 -4.94 -6.58 -24.10
CA LEU A 232 -5.18 -5.55 -23.08
C LEU A 232 -5.74 -6.19 -21.79
N THR A 233 -6.75 -7.05 -21.91
CA THR A 233 -7.35 -7.77 -20.77
C THR A 233 -6.30 -8.60 -20.03
N ASP A 234 -5.42 -9.31 -20.73
CA ASP A 234 -4.32 -10.06 -20.10
C ASP A 234 -3.35 -9.16 -19.35
N LYS A 235 -2.95 -8.04 -19.96
CA LYS A 235 -2.04 -7.07 -19.34
C LYS A 235 -2.62 -6.53 -18.03
N TYR A 236 -3.86 -6.04 -18.06
CA TYR A 236 -4.50 -5.46 -16.89
C TYR A 236 -4.94 -6.52 -15.87
N THR A 237 -5.24 -7.75 -16.28
CA THR A 237 -5.44 -8.88 -15.35
C THR A 237 -4.17 -9.15 -14.53
N LYS A 238 -2.99 -9.17 -15.17
CA LYS A 238 -1.70 -9.34 -14.47
C LYS A 238 -1.44 -8.20 -13.51
N GLU A 239 -1.69 -6.97 -13.93
CA GLU A 239 -1.53 -5.78 -13.09
C GLU A 239 -2.46 -5.84 -11.86
N PHE A 240 -3.73 -6.12 -12.07
CA PHE A 240 -4.74 -6.27 -11.02
C PHE A 240 -4.33 -7.32 -9.98
N GLN A 241 -3.97 -8.52 -10.44
CA GLN A 241 -3.53 -9.62 -9.57
C GLN A 241 -2.25 -9.26 -8.80
N SER A 242 -1.31 -8.55 -9.42
CA SER A 242 -0.08 -8.12 -8.73
C SER A 242 -0.37 -7.16 -7.57
N ILE A 243 -1.39 -6.31 -7.70
CA ILE A 243 -1.84 -5.40 -6.63
C ILE A 243 -2.45 -6.21 -5.48
N LEU A 244 -3.27 -7.23 -5.80
CA LEU A 244 -3.87 -8.12 -4.79
C LEU A 244 -2.83 -8.90 -3.99
N VAL A 245 -1.75 -9.38 -4.64
CA VAL A 245 -0.66 -10.08 -3.96
C VAL A 245 -0.01 -9.18 -2.91
N LYS A 246 0.34 -7.93 -3.28
CA LYS A 246 0.94 -6.97 -2.32
C LYS A 246 0.02 -6.67 -1.15
N TYR A 247 -1.29 -6.62 -1.39
CA TYR A 247 -2.28 -6.43 -0.34
C TYR A 247 -2.33 -7.61 0.65
N ASN A 248 -2.21 -8.85 0.15
CA ASN A 248 -2.18 -10.05 0.99
C ASN A 248 -0.98 -10.10 1.94
N ASP A 249 0.17 -9.52 1.56
CA ASP A 249 1.33 -9.42 2.44
C ASP A 249 1.01 -8.65 3.74
N GLY A 250 0.27 -7.54 3.62
CA GLY A 250 -0.18 -6.76 4.79
C GLY A 250 -1.21 -7.50 5.65
N LEU A 251 -2.06 -8.34 5.03
CA LEU A 251 -3.00 -9.20 5.77
C LEU A 251 -2.26 -10.24 6.61
N LEU A 252 -1.18 -10.82 6.08
CA LEU A 252 -0.35 -11.79 6.79
C LEU A 252 0.35 -11.14 8.00
N GLU A 253 0.79 -9.89 7.87
CA GLU A 253 1.39 -9.12 8.97
C GLU A 253 0.40 -8.83 10.09
N LEU A 254 -0.82 -8.41 9.75
CA LEU A 254 -1.91 -8.22 10.71
C LEU A 254 -2.20 -9.52 11.49
N ASN A 255 -2.26 -10.65 10.78
CA ASN A 255 -2.51 -11.96 11.37
C ASN A 255 -1.45 -12.35 12.42
N LYS A 256 -0.17 -12.16 12.07
CA LYS A 256 0.96 -12.46 12.98
C LYS A 256 0.87 -11.66 14.28
N ASN A 257 0.64 -10.35 14.16
CA ASN A 257 0.51 -9.46 15.31
C ASN A 257 -0.68 -9.82 16.19
N TYR A 258 -1.79 -10.24 15.57
CA TYR A 258 -2.98 -10.68 16.29
C TYR A 258 -2.69 -11.90 17.18
N TYR A 259 -2.10 -12.96 16.61
CA TYR A 259 -1.76 -14.16 17.35
C TYR A 259 -0.70 -13.91 18.43
N SER A 260 0.26 -13.01 18.17
CA SER A 260 1.23 -12.56 19.17
C SER A 260 0.53 -11.94 20.38
N LEU A 261 -0.35 -10.96 20.15
CA LEU A 261 -1.10 -10.32 21.23
C LEU A 261 -1.99 -11.31 21.98
N LYS A 262 -2.69 -12.20 21.26
CA LYS A 262 -3.53 -13.23 21.88
C LYS A 262 -2.74 -14.09 22.87
N LYS A 263 -1.55 -14.55 22.48
CA LYS A 263 -0.68 -15.32 23.35
C LYS A 263 -0.31 -14.54 24.62
N ILE A 264 0.09 -13.28 24.46
CA ILE A 264 0.52 -12.42 25.58
C ILE A 264 -0.64 -12.13 26.53
N VAL A 265 -1.84 -11.85 26.00
CA VAL A 265 -3.05 -11.66 26.81
C VAL A 265 -3.40 -12.92 27.60
N GLN A 266 -3.27 -14.11 26.98
CA GLN A 266 -3.51 -15.39 27.66
C GLN A 266 -2.49 -15.68 28.78
N GLU A 267 -1.21 -15.39 28.55
CA GLU A 267 -0.15 -15.47 29.59
C GLU A 267 -0.41 -14.50 30.75
N ASN A 268 -1.21 -13.45 30.52
CA ASN A 268 -1.53 -12.41 31.50
C ASN A 268 -3.01 -12.39 31.93
N LYS A 269 -3.73 -13.51 31.82
CA LYS A 269 -5.16 -13.64 32.15
C LYS A 269 -5.53 -13.30 33.60
N GLU A 270 -4.55 -13.31 34.51
CA GLU A 270 -4.73 -12.92 35.91
C GLU A 270 -4.94 -11.41 36.08
N LEU A 271 -4.51 -10.62 35.08
CA LEU A 271 -4.75 -9.18 35.07
C LEU A 271 -6.13 -8.89 34.49
N GLU A 272 -6.94 -8.16 35.25
CA GLU A 272 -8.25 -7.68 34.79
C GLU A 272 -8.16 -6.92 33.46
N VAL A 273 -7.12 -6.09 33.29
CA VAL A 273 -6.90 -5.34 32.04
C VAL A 273 -6.74 -6.27 30.83
N SER A 274 -6.14 -7.44 31.00
CA SER A 274 -5.94 -8.40 29.91
C SER A 274 -7.27 -8.98 29.45
N LEU A 275 -8.18 -9.30 30.38
CA LEU A 275 -9.53 -9.79 30.08
C LEU A 275 -10.36 -8.71 29.36
N ILE A 276 -10.23 -7.44 29.79
CA ILE A 276 -10.92 -6.33 29.12
C ILE A 276 -10.39 -6.15 27.70
N ILE A 277 -9.06 -6.17 27.50
CA ILE A 277 -8.42 -6.08 26.18
C ILE A 277 -8.84 -7.24 25.28
N GLU A 278 -8.91 -8.45 25.83
CA GLU A 278 -9.37 -9.66 25.12
C GLU A 278 -10.76 -9.45 24.49
N ASN A 279 -11.66 -8.82 25.26
CA ASN A 279 -13.02 -8.54 24.84
C ASN A 279 -13.11 -7.39 23.84
N ILE A 280 -12.42 -6.26 24.08
CA ILE A 280 -12.40 -5.09 23.18
C ILE A 280 -11.91 -5.51 21.78
N LEU A 281 -10.78 -6.23 21.73
CA LEU A 281 -10.13 -6.65 20.49
C LEU A 281 -10.65 -7.98 19.94
N LYS A 282 -11.61 -8.59 20.63
CA LYS A 282 -12.29 -9.84 20.24
C LYS A 282 -11.31 -10.99 19.95
N LEU A 283 -10.25 -11.13 20.78
CA LEU A 283 -9.12 -12.08 20.61
C LEU A 283 -9.51 -13.55 20.36
N ASN A 284 -10.69 -13.96 20.84
CA ASN A 284 -11.20 -15.31 20.65
C ASN A 284 -12.04 -15.51 19.40
N SER A 285 -12.64 -14.47 18.85
CA SER A 285 -13.54 -14.56 17.69
C SER A 285 -12.96 -13.94 16.41
N PHE A 286 -11.69 -13.55 16.43
CA PHE A 286 -11.02 -13.10 15.22
C PHE A 286 -10.93 -14.18 14.17
N ASN A 287 -11.31 -13.76 12.97
CA ASN A 287 -11.29 -14.56 11.79
C ASN A 287 -10.61 -13.77 10.68
N LEU A 288 -9.46 -14.26 10.22
CA LEU A 288 -8.71 -13.65 9.14
C LEU A 288 -9.53 -13.62 7.83
N ASP A 289 -10.40 -14.60 7.62
CA ASP A 289 -11.22 -14.72 6.41
C ASP A 289 -12.22 -13.56 6.28
N LYS A 290 -12.58 -12.89 7.38
CA LYS A 290 -13.37 -11.64 7.35
C LYS A 290 -12.70 -10.57 6.50
N TYR A 291 -11.37 -10.60 6.41
CA TYR A 291 -10.57 -9.63 5.67
C TYR A 291 -10.11 -10.16 4.31
N LYS A 292 -10.19 -11.49 4.09
CA LYS A 292 -9.92 -12.15 2.81
C LYS A 292 -11.18 -12.21 1.96
N ILE A 293 -11.54 -11.07 1.40
CA ILE A 293 -12.83 -10.86 0.72
C ILE A 293 -12.79 -11.04 -0.80
N PHE A 294 -11.63 -11.35 -1.39
CA PHE A 294 -11.51 -11.54 -2.83
C PHE A 294 -12.01 -12.90 -3.25
N LYS A 295 -12.86 -12.92 -4.27
CA LYS A 295 -13.32 -14.16 -4.88
C LYS A 295 -12.30 -14.71 -5.87
N PHE A 296 -11.51 -13.83 -6.48
CA PHE A 296 -10.56 -14.16 -7.55
C PHE A 296 -9.11 -13.86 -7.15
N ALA A 297 -8.63 -14.49 -6.06
CA ALA A 297 -7.24 -14.33 -5.62
C ALA A 297 -6.40 -15.61 -5.84
N THR A 298 -5.29 -15.43 -6.58
CA THR A 298 -4.11 -16.32 -6.73
C THR A 298 -4.11 -17.42 -7.80
N ASN A 299 -4.44 -17.11 -9.06
CA ASN A 299 -3.98 -17.93 -10.20
C ASN A 299 -2.60 -17.45 -10.70
N SER A 300 -1.63 -17.33 -9.79
CA SER A 300 -0.25 -16.93 -10.15
C SER A 300 0.54 -18.06 -10.81
N GLN A 301 0.05 -19.31 -10.80
CA GLN A 301 0.64 -20.40 -11.55
C GLN A 301 0.29 -20.30 -13.04
N GLU A 302 1.36 -20.30 -13.84
CA GLU A 302 1.43 -20.19 -15.29
C GLU A 302 0.67 -21.35 -15.98
N GLY A 303 -0.66 -21.36 -15.92
CA GLY A 303 -1.46 -22.43 -16.54
C GLY A 303 -2.97 -22.31 -16.35
N THR A 304 -3.43 -21.68 -15.27
CA THR A 304 -4.86 -21.58 -14.92
C THR A 304 -5.34 -20.13 -14.76
N ARG A 305 -4.73 -19.16 -15.47
CA ARG A 305 -5.14 -17.74 -15.38
C ARG A 305 -6.54 -17.56 -15.97
N ILE A 306 -7.53 -17.34 -15.11
CA ILE A 306 -8.83 -16.82 -15.52
C ILE A 306 -8.59 -15.35 -15.90
N GLN A 307 -8.85 -14.99 -17.17
CA GLN A 307 -8.92 -13.58 -17.57
C GLN A 307 -10.02 -12.90 -16.77
N LEU A 308 -9.68 -11.80 -16.11
CA LEU A 308 -10.66 -11.01 -15.37
C LEU A 308 -11.28 -10.00 -16.32
N ASN A 309 -12.61 -10.01 -16.43
CA ASN A 309 -13.32 -8.92 -17.09
C ASN A 309 -13.58 -7.77 -16.10
N SER A 310 -13.99 -6.61 -16.63
CA SER A 310 -14.19 -5.39 -15.83
C SER A 310 -15.24 -5.57 -14.71
N ASN A 311 -16.28 -6.39 -14.93
CA ASN A 311 -17.32 -6.62 -13.92
C ASN A 311 -16.76 -7.42 -12.74
N MET A 312 -15.99 -8.48 -13.00
CA MET A 312 -15.34 -9.28 -11.95
C MET A 312 -14.36 -8.43 -11.12
N MET A 313 -13.57 -7.57 -11.77
CA MET A 313 -12.68 -6.64 -11.08
C MET A 313 -13.44 -5.64 -10.19
N LEU A 314 -14.57 -5.12 -10.69
CA LEU A 314 -15.39 -4.14 -9.96
C LEU A 314 -16.07 -4.76 -8.72
N GLU A 315 -16.52 -6.02 -8.80
CA GLU A 315 -17.06 -6.75 -7.66
C GLU A 315 -16.05 -6.87 -6.51
N ASP A 316 -14.80 -7.24 -6.81
CA ASP A 316 -13.72 -7.33 -5.83
C ASP A 316 -13.39 -5.95 -5.21
N ILE A 317 -13.36 -4.88 -6.04
CA ILE A 317 -13.15 -3.50 -5.55
C ILE A 317 -14.28 -3.06 -4.62
N ASN A 318 -15.54 -3.35 -4.95
CA ASN A 318 -16.68 -2.96 -4.14
C ASN A 318 -16.67 -3.70 -2.79
N SER A 319 -16.30 -4.98 -2.79
CA SER A 319 -16.09 -5.76 -1.57
C SER A 319 -15.02 -5.11 -0.68
N LEU A 320 -13.88 -4.70 -1.26
CA LEU A 320 -12.83 -3.95 -0.55
C LEU A 320 -13.30 -2.65 0.07
N LYS A 321 -14.06 -1.85 -0.68
CA LYS A 321 -14.61 -0.58 -0.17
C LYS A 321 -15.54 -0.81 1.02
N LYS A 322 -16.44 -1.79 0.92
CA LYS A 322 -17.36 -2.13 2.02
C LYS A 322 -16.58 -2.54 3.26
N ASN A 323 -15.66 -3.50 3.13
CA ASN A 323 -14.91 -3.99 4.29
C ASN A 323 -13.89 -2.96 4.82
N LEU A 324 -13.39 -2.04 3.98
CA LEU A 324 -12.59 -0.89 4.44
C LEU A 324 -13.39 0.00 5.41
N ASN A 325 -14.64 0.31 5.10
CA ASN A 325 -15.49 1.13 5.97
C ASN A 325 -15.77 0.44 7.30
N GLU A 326 -16.06 -0.86 7.27
CA GLU A 326 -16.24 -1.68 8.47
C GLU A 326 -14.98 -1.69 9.34
N LEU A 327 -13.80 -1.87 8.72
CA LEU A 327 -12.50 -1.86 9.42
C LEU A 327 -12.17 -0.52 10.06
N LYS A 328 -12.51 0.60 9.41
CA LYS A 328 -12.31 1.94 9.98
C LYS A 328 -13.13 2.12 11.25
N LEU A 329 -14.42 1.78 11.19
CA LEU A 329 -15.31 1.84 12.35
C LEU A 329 -14.84 0.92 13.48
N GLU A 330 -14.39 -0.30 13.14
CA GLU A 330 -13.83 -1.25 14.09
C GLU A 330 -12.59 -0.68 14.80
N LEU A 331 -11.61 -0.15 14.04
CA LEU A 331 -10.39 0.42 14.61
C LEU A 331 -10.66 1.68 15.44
N ASP A 332 -11.56 2.55 15.01
CA ASP A 332 -11.91 3.77 15.73
C ASP A 332 -12.59 3.45 17.07
N GLN A 333 -13.48 2.46 17.09
CA GLN A 333 -14.13 1.99 18.31
C GLN A 333 -13.11 1.35 19.27
N GLU A 334 -12.25 0.46 18.78
CA GLU A 334 -11.19 -0.17 19.58
C GLU A 334 -10.27 0.88 20.21
N LYS A 335 -9.82 1.87 19.44
CA LYS A 335 -9.01 2.99 19.94
C LYS A 335 -9.73 3.78 21.02
N LYS A 336 -11.03 4.02 20.86
CA LYS A 336 -11.84 4.77 21.83
C LYS A 336 -11.99 4.01 23.14
N GLU A 337 -12.26 2.70 23.09
CA GLU A 337 -12.40 1.86 24.28
C GLU A 337 -11.06 1.68 25.01
N LEU A 338 -9.98 1.42 24.26
CA LEU A 338 -8.64 1.25 24.84
C LEU A 338 -8.09 2.54 25.46
N LYS A 339 -8.44 3.71 24.93
CA LYS A 339 -8.07 5.00 25.54
C LYS A 339 -8.69 5.18 26.93
N LYS A 340 -9.94 4.73 27.13
CA LYS A 340 -10.58 4.79 28.46
C LYS A 340 -9.87 3.89 29.44
N LEU A 341 -9.49 2.70 28.99
CA LEU A 341 -8.77 1.71 29.80
C LEU A 341 -7.35 2.15 30.20
N ALA A 342 -6.73 3.05 29.44
CA ALA A 342 -5.39 3.58 29.75
C ALA A 342 -5.41 4.77 30.72
N THR A 343 -6.58 5.36 30.97
CA THR A 343 -6.76 6.49 31.90
C THR A 343 -7.24 6.06 33.29
N ASP A 344 -7.66 4.81 33.44
CA ASP A 344 -8.04 4.14 34.69
C ASP A 344 -6.87 3.31 35.25
#